data_AF-U1Z9J2-F1
#
_entry.id   AF-U1Z9J2-F1
#
_cell.length_a   1.000
_cell.length_b   1.000
_cell.length_c   1.000
_cell.angle_alpha   90.00
_cell.angle_beta   90.00
_cell.angle_gamma   90.00
#
_symmetry.space_group_name_H-M   'P 1'
#
loop_
_entity.id
_entity.type
_entity.pdbx_description
1 polymer ?
#
loop_
_entity_poly.entity_id
_entity_poly.type
_entity_poly.pdbx_seq_one_letter_code
_entity_poly.pdbx_strand_id
1 'polypeptide(L)'
;DGAAPADTGRRYARVAGDYNPIHLYAASAKLFGFPRAIAHGLWNKARCLAELQGRLPLAGYEVEVRFQKPVLLPAHVALQASEPAASGQFRLLGAGDVPHMAGSWQPLQA
;
A
#
# COMPACT_ATOMS: atom_id res chain seq x y z
N ASP A 1 11.91 6.85 2.51
CA ASP A 1 11.54 7.70 3.67
C ASP A 1 10.14 7.39 4.24
N GLY A 2 9.45 6.33 3.79
CA GLY A 2 8.11 6.00 4.30
C GLY A 2 7.01 7.02 3.97
N ALA A 3 7.32 8.11 3.26
CA ALA A 3 6.39 9.22 3.10
C ALA A 3 5.26 8.88 2.12
N ALA A 4 4.02 9.17 2.51
CA ALA A 4 2.84 9.17 1.66
C ALA A 4 2.31 10.62 1.58
N PRO A 5 2.81 11.43 0.62
CA PRO A 5 2.41 12.82 0.45
C PRO A 5 0.91 13.04 0.20
N ALA A 6 0.42 14.24 0.50
CA ALA A 6 -1.00 14.60 0.39
C ALA A 6 -1.58 14.50 -1.04
N ASP A 7 -0.73 14.59 -2.06
CA ASP A 7 -1.11 14.51 -3.48
C ASP A 7 -0.95 13.10 -4.08
N THR A 8 -0.52 12.12 -3.27
CA THR A 8 -0.29 10.73 -3.69
C THR A 8 -1.48 10.13 -4.43
N GLY A 9 -2.70 10.31 -3.90
CA GLY A 9 -3.90 9.80 -4.55
C GLY A 9 -4.13 10.41 -5.94
N ARG A 10 -3.88 11.71 -6.12
CA ARG A 10 -4.01 12.36 -7.44
C ARG A 10 -2.94 11.91 -8.43
N ARG A 11 -1.71 11.74 -7.94
CA ARG A 11 -0.58 11.26 -8.76
C ARG A 11 -0.81 9.82 -9.22
N TYR A 12 -1.27 8.95 -8.32
CA TYR A 12 -1.59 7.57 -8.66
C TYR A 12 -2.79 7.46 -9.59
N ALA A 13 -3.87 8.22 -9.34
CA ALA A 13 -5.06 8.25 -10.19
C ALA A 13 -4.72 8.57 -11.66
N ARG A 14 -3.77 9.48 -11.90
CA ARG A 14 -3.32 9.84 -13.26
C ARG A 14 -2.72 8.66 -14.03
N VAL A 15 -2.04 7.76 -13.34
CA VAL A 15 -1.36 6.61 -13.96
C VAL A 15 -2.26 5.38 -14.00
N ALA A 16 -3.00 5.12 -12.92
CA ALA A 16 -3.83 3.92 -12.78
C ALA A 16 -5.26 4.07 -13.34
N GLY A 17 -5.71 5.31 -13.60
CA GLY A 17 -7.08 5.59 -14.05
C GLY A 17 -8.15 5.53 -12.94
N ASP A 18 -7.76 5.29 -11.69
CA ASP A 18 -8.68 5.26 -10.54
C ASP A 18 -8.86 6.66 -9.93
N TYR A 19 -9.90 7.35 -10.39
CA TYR A 19 -10.30 8.67 -9.91
C TYR A 19 -11.40 8.63 -8.83
N ASN A 20 -11.50 7.55 -8.04
CA ASN A 20 -12.44 7.49 -6.94
C ASN A 20 -12.25 8.71 -5.99
N PRO A 21 -13.29 9.53 -5.73
CA PRO A 21 -13.16 10.79 -5.01
C PRO A 21 -12.58 10.67 -3.59
N ILE A 22 -12.63 9.50 -2.96
CA ILE A 22 -12.05 9.27 -1.62
C ILE A 22 -10.52 9.44 -1.60
N HIS A 23 -9.86 9.40 -2.76
CA HIS A 23 -8.41 9.51 -2.89
C HIS A 23 -7.92 10.90 -3.28
N LEU A 24 -8.80 11.76 -3.80
CA LEU A 24 -8.37 12.99 -4.51
C LEU A 24 -8.21 14.19 -3.58
N TYR A 25 -9.23 14.43 -2.74
CA TYR A 25 -9.32 15.60 -1.88
C TYR A 25 -10.01 15.27 -0.55
N ALA A 26 -9.68 16.02 0.50
CA ALA A 26 -10.33 15.84 1.81
C ALA A 26 -11.84 16.14 1.76
N ALA A 27 -12.25 17.15 0.98
CA ALA A 27 -13.66 17.53 0.85
C ALA A 27 -14.50 16.39 0.25
N SER A 28 -14.02 15.75 -0.81
CA SER A 28 -14.70 14.61 -1.42
C SER A 28 -14.66 13.37 -0.52
N ALA A 29 -13.54 13.10 0.15
CA ALA A 29 -13.41 11.95 1.05
C ALA A 29 -14.34 12.03 2.28
N LYS A 30 -14.62 13.25 2.79
CA LYS A 30 -15.56 13.48 3.90
C LYS A 30 -16.97 13.03 3.58
N LEU A 31 -17.41 13.13 2.32
CA LEU A 31 -18.72 12.63 1.89
C LEU A 31 -18.88 11.11 2.09
N PHE A 32 -17.77 10.40 2.20
CA PHE A 32 -17.72 8.95 2.40
C PHE A 32 -17.21 8.56 3.80
N GLY A 33 -17.22 9.49 4.75
CA GLY A 33 -16.88 9.21 6.16
C GLY A 33 -15.38 9.23 6.48
N PHE A 34 -14.51 9.61 5.54
CA PHE A 34 -13.08 9.76 5.83
C PHE A 34 -12.73 11.20 6.22
N PRO A 35 -11.99 11.43 7.32
CA PRO A 35 -11.63 12.79 7.75
C PRO A 35 -10.66 13.50 6.79
N ARG A 36 -9.92 12.72 5.97
CA ARG A 36 -8.95 13.17 4.96
C ARG A 36 -8.99 12.21 3.77
N ALA A 37 -8.40 12.61 2.64
CA ALA A 37 -8.20 11.69 1.52
C ALA A 37 -7.37 10.47 1.96
N ILE A 38 -7.64 9.30 1.39
CA ILE A 38 -6.91 8.07 1.68
C ILE A 38 -6.04 7.65 0.50
N ALA A 39 -4.90 7.04 0.74
CA ALA A 39 -4.10 6.45 -0.33
C ALA A 39 -4.85 5.30 -1.00
N HIS A 40 -4.65 5.10 -2.32
CA HIS A 40 -5.13 3.92 -3.01
C HIS A 40 -4.50 2.66 -2.41
N GLY A 41 -5.32 1.60 -2.21
CA GLY A 41 -4.80 0.31 -1.74
C GLY A 41 -3.72 -0.24 -2.68
N LEU A 42 -3.95 -0.17 -3.99
CA LEU A 42 -2.98 -0.63 -4.98
C LEU A 42 -1.70 0.23 -5.04
N TRP A 43 -1.76 1.51 -4.65
CA TRP A 43 -0.55 2.30 -4.44
C TRP A 43 0.26 1.76 -3.25
N ASN A 44 -0.39 1.41 -2.13
CA ASN A 44 0.29 0.78 -0.99
C ASN A 44 0.96 -0.54 -1.40
N LYS A 45 0.25 -1.39 -2.16
CA LYS A 45 0.79 -2.65 -2.70
C LYS A 45 2.03 -2.39 -3.57
N ALA A 46 1.90 -1.54 -4.59
CA ALA A 46 2.98 -1.23 -5.52
C ALA A 46 4.22 -0.65 -4.81
N ARG A 47 4.01 0.27 -3.86
CA ARG A 47 5.08 0.84 -3.04
C ARG A 47 5.81 -0.24 -2.23
N CYS A 48 5.08 -1.12 -1.55
CA CYS A 48 5.70 -2.20 -0.77
C CYS A 48 6.53 -3.12 -1.67
N LEU A 49 6.00 -3.49 -2.84
CA LEU A 49 6.72 -4.33 -3.78
C LEU A 49 7.98 -3.66 -4.35
N ALA A 50 7.94 -2.35 -4.60
CA ALA A 50 9.12 -1.58 -5.01
C ALA A 50 10.20 -1.58 -3.92
N GLU A 51 9.82 -1.40 -2.65
CA GLU A 51 10.77 -1.49 -1.53
C GLU A 51 11.27 -2.94 -1.30
N LEU A 52 10.48 -3.96 -1.68
CA LEU A 52 10.81 -5.39 -1.54
C LEU A 52 11.59 -5.98 -2.72
N GLN A 53 11.90 -5.23 -3.79
CA GLN A 53 12.46 -5.78 -5.04
C GLN A 53 13.70 -6.67 -4.86
N GLY A 54 14.55 -6.41 -3.84
CA GLY A 54 15.73 -7.24 -3.52
C GLY A 54 15.48 -8.42 -2.58
N ARG A 55 14.25 -8.59 -2.09
CA ARG A 55 13.84 -9.64 -1.15
C ARG A 55 12.90 -10.68 -1.78
N LEU A 56 12.26 -10.34 -2.90
CA LEU A 56 11.31 -11.20 -3.62
C LEU A 56 12.03 -12.14 -4.60
N PRO A 57 11.45 -13.30 -4.94
CA PRO A 57 11.91 -14.11 -6.07
C PRO A 57 11.93 -13.31 -7.38
N LEU A 58 12.82 -13.66 -8.30
CA LEU A 58 12.92 -12.97 -9.59
C LEU A 58 11.68 -13.14 -10.47
N ALA A 59 11.05 -14.31 -10.44
CA ALA A 59 9.87 -14.66 -11.21
C ALA A 59 9.16 -15.87 -10.58
N GLY A 60 7.99 -16.25 -11.13
CA GLY A 60 7.31 -17.49 -10.75
C GLY A 60 6.69 -17.45 -9.35
N TYR A 61 6.26 -16.28 -8.89
CA TYR A 61 5.61 -16.10 -7.58
C TYR A 61 4.32 -15.31 -7.71
N GLU A 62 3.45 -15.48 -6.73
CA GLU A 62 2.27 -14.65 -6.52
C GLU A 62 2.42 -13.80 -5.26
N VAL A 63 1.64 -12.71 -5.22
CA VAL A 63 1.56 -11.82 -4.07
C VAL A 63 0.11 -11.60 -3.71
N GLU A 64 -0.26 -12.06 -2.52
CA GLU A 64 -1.54 -11.75 -1.90
C GLU A 64 -1.38 -10.56 -0.95
N VAL A 65 -2.39 -9.69 -0.91
CA VAL A 65 -2.47 -8.61 0.08
C VAL A 65 -3.86 -8.50 0.65
N ARG A 66 -3.93 -8.19 1.95
CA ARG A 66 -5.14 -7.83 2.66
C ARG A 66 -5.03 -6.39 3.15
N PHE A 67 -5.89 -5.51 2.63
CA PHE A 67 -6.05 -4.16 3.15
C PHE A 67 -6.81 -4.19 4.49
N GLN A 68 -6.32 -3.47 5.49
CA GLN A 68 -6.85 -3.51 6.86
C GLN A 68 -7.43 -2.17 7.29
N LYS A 69 -6.60 -1.14 7.43
CA LYS A 69 -7.02 0.25 7.70
C LYS A 69 -6.55 1.19 6.60
N PRO A 70 -7.33 2.22 6.25
CA PRO A 70 -6.91 3.19 5.25
C PRO A 70 -5.69 4.00 5.70
N VAL A 71 -4.82 4.35 4.75
CA VAL A 71 -3.73 5.31 4.98
C VAL A 71 -4.28 6.71 4.72
N LEU A 72 -4.53 7.50 5.78
CA LEU A 72 -4.98 8.88 5.66
C LEU A 72 -3.83 9.79 5.21
N LEU A 73 -4.02 10.56 4.14
CA LEU A 73 -2.99 11.40 3.54
C LEU A 73 -2.98 12.84 4.13
N PRO A 74 -1.78 13.46 4.32
CA PRO A 74 -0.45 12.84 4.27
C PRO A 74 -0.19 11.91 5.47
N ALA A 75 0.73 10.96 5.31
CA ALA A 75 1.18 10.05 6.36
C ALA A 75 2.65 9.63 6.17
N HIS A 76 3.23 9.04 7.21
CA HIS A 76 4.39 8.17 7.10
C HIS A 76 3.95 6.73 7.40
N VAL A 77 4.50 5.79 6.63
CA VAL A 77 4.28 4.36 6.77
C VAL A 77 5.61 3.63 6.85
N ALA A 78 5.63 2.52 7.58
CA ALA A 78 6.77 1.64 7.75
C ALA A 78 6.47 0.27 7.15
N LEU A 79 7.38 -0.24 6.33
CA LEU A 79 7.34 -1.59 5.81
C LEU A 79 8.17 -2.52 6.72
N GLN A 80 7.56 -3.61 7.15
CA GLN A 80 8.24 -4.74 7.78
C GLN A 80 8.08 -5.96 6.88
N ALA A 81 9.13 -6.75 6.71
CA ALA A 81 9.10 -7.97 5.90
C ALA A 81 10.00 -9.05 6.51
N SER A 82 9.69 -10.31 6.20
CA SER A 82 10.59 -11.41 6.50
C SER A 82 11.92 -11.28 5.74
N GLU A 83 12.89 -12.13 6.12
CA GLU A 83 14.13 -12.28 5.37
C GLU A 83 13.86 -12.77 3.93
N PRO A 84 14.77 -12.48 2.98
CA PRO A 84 14.66 -12.97 1.61
C PRO A 84 14.54 -14.49 1.54
N ALA A 85 13.47 -14.97 0.90
CA ALA A 85 13.17 -16.40 0.77
C ALA A 85 12.17 -16.64 -0.37
N ALA A 86 11.99 -17.91 -0.77
CA ALA A 86 11.03 -18.30 -1.80
C ALA A 86 9.58 -17.94 -1.43
N SER A 87 9.25 -17.97 -0.14
CA SER A 87 7.99 -17.49 0.43
C SER A 87 8.26 -16.58 1.62
N GLY A 88 7.32 -15.70 1.93
CA GLY A 88 7.47 -14.79 3.05
C GLY A 88 6.26 -13.89 3.24
N GLN A 89 6.40 -12.98 4.20
CA GLN A 89 5.31 -12.10 4.66
C GLN A 89 5.81 -10.68 4.82
N PHE A 90 4.91 -9.72 4.66
CA PHE A 90 5.17 -8.31 4.89
C PHE A 90 3.96 -7.58 5.46
N ARG A 91 4.21 -6.44 6.12
CA ARG A 91 3.20 -5.57 6.71
C ARG A 91 3.54 -4.12 6.44
N LEU A 92 2.52 -3.33 6.12
CA LEU A 92 2.58 -1.88 6.06
C LEU A 92 1.90 -1.30 7.31
N LEU A 93 2.66 -0.58 8.10
CA LEU A 93 2.26 -0.01 9.38
C LEU A 93 2.27 1.52 9.33
N GLY A 94 1.36 2.16 10.06
CA GLY A 94 1.33 3.60 10.29
C GLY A 94 1.90 3.96 11.66
N ALA A 95 1.63 5.19 12.11
CA ALA A 95 2.01 5.64 13.45
C ALA A 95 1.39 4.74 14.54
N GLY A 96 2.17 4.41 15.57
CA GLY A 96 1.74 3.54 16.67
C GLY A 96 1.38 2.12 16.22
N ASP A 97 2.08 1.59 15.21
CA ASP A 97 1.90 0.25 14.64
C ASP A 97 0.48 -0.04 14.10
N VAL A 98 -0.27 1.01 13.75
CA VAL A 98 -1.59 0.86 13.13
C VAL A 98 -1.44 0.09 11.81
N PRO A 99 -2.10 -1.08 11.64
CA PRO A 99 -1.85 -1.89 10.46
C PRO A 99 -2.70 -1.42 9.27
N HIS A 100 -2.05 -1.17 8.14
CA HIS A 100 -2.70 -0.72 6.91
C HIS A 100 -2.87 -1.83 5.89
N MET A 101 -1.86 -2.69 5.76
CA MET A 101 -1.87 -3.81 4.84
C MET A 101 -1.02 -4.95 5.39
N ALA A 102 -1.47 -6.18 5.23
CA ALA A 102 -0.63 -7.36 5.35
C ALA A 102 -0.52 -8.02 3.97
N GLY A 103 0.58 -8.69 3.70
CA GLY A 103 0.74 -9.46 2.47
C GLY A 103 1.71 -10.61 2.63
N SER A 104 1.67 -11.49 1.65
CA SER A 104 2.55 -12.64 1.54
C SER A 104 2.96 -12.85 0.09
N TRP A 105 4.12 -13.46 -0.09
CA TRP A 105 4.53 -14.00 -1.38
C TRP A 105 4.81 -15.49 -1.25
N GLN A 106 4.53 -16.23 -2.32
CA GLN A 106 4.84 -17.65 -2.43
C GLN A 106 5.05 -18.04 -3.90
N PRO A 107 5.79 -19.12 -4.19
CA PRO A 107 5.91 -19.64 -5.55
C PRO A 107 4.55 -19.98 -6.14
N LEU A 108 4.37 -19.78 -7.45
CA LEU A 108 3.19 -20.25 -8.16
C LEU A 108 3.11 -21.78 -8.05
N GLN A 109 1.90 -22.28 -7.79
CA GLN A 109 1.64 -23.71 -7.89
C GLN A 109 1.64 -24.12 -9.37
N ALA A 110 2.29 -25.24 -9.68
CA ALA A 110 2.35 -25.81 -11.02
C ALA A 110 1.00 -26.42 -11.44
#